data_AF-A0A7V2SA92-F1
#
_entry.id   AF-A0A7V2SA92-F1
#
_cell.length_a   1.000
_cell.length_b   1.000
_cell.length_c   1.000
_cell.angle_alpha   90.00
_cell.angle_beta   90.00
_cell.angle_gamma   90.00
#
_symmetry.space_group_name_H-M   'P 1'
#
loop_
_entity.id
_entity.type
_entity.pdbx_description
1 polymer ?
#
loop_
_entity_poly.entity_id
_entity_poly.type
_entity_poly.pdbx_seq_one_letter_code
_entity_poly.pdbx_strand_id
1 'polypeptide(L)'
;MFSATPERTQFGDFEETFKLIESVMGFLPNSTLYMSQDPALLMSFMMLSKAVLKQDVKISFMDKISNSFKFLKTMMQSDRQKDSLPMKYKWLIAYASSHAAGCFYCQQHTSHSAKQIGISDEQISEIFTFQNSQLFTEKEKAVIALGIAAGSVPNATSKQHFVELANYFTEKEILGLVAVTALFGFLNRWNSTLNPPLEDIFTAHNSPTHAP
;
A
#
# COMPACT_ATOMS: atom_id res chain seq x y z
N MET A 1 -11.34 -21.11 -10.96
CA MET A 1 -11.39 -20.65 -9.55
C MET A 1 -10.23 -21.35 -8.84
N PHE A 2 -9.37 -20.65 -8.11
CA PHE A 2 -8.33 -21.32 -7.32
C PHE A 2 -9.02 -22.23 -6.32
N SER A 3 -8.69 -23.53 -6.32
CA SER A 3 -9.39 -24.53 -5.50
C SER A 3 -9.07 -24.44 -4.01
N ALA A 4 -7.96 -23.77 -3.67
CA ALA A 4 -7.51 -23.49 -2.31
C ALA A 4 -6.55 -22.29 -2.32
N THR A 5 -6.37 -21.65 -1.16
CA THR A 5 -5.31 -20.65 -0.95
C THR A 5 -3.95 -21.33 -1.04
N PRO A 6 -2.98 -20.80 -1.83
CA PRO A 6 -1.64 -21.34 -1.86
C PRO A 6 -0.98 -21.32 -0.48
N GLU A 7 -0.16 -22.32 -0.18
CA GLU A 7 0.52 -22.46 1.11
C GLU A 7 1.97 -21.99 1.03
N ARG A 8 2.47 -21.35 2.09
CA ARG A 8 3.87 -20.88 2.18
C ARG A 8 4.89 -21.99 1.86
N THR A 9 4.62 -23.22 2.28
CA THR A 9 5.47 -24.40 2.09
C THR A 9 5.72 -24.73 0.61
N GLN A 10 4.82 -24.30 -0.29
CA GLN A 10 4.96 -24.48 -1.75
C GLN A 10 6.05 -23.57 -2.36
N PHE A 11 6.50 -22.56 -1.60
CA PHE A 11 7.33 -21.46 -2.09
C PHE A 11 8.62 -21.29 -1.28
N GLY A 12 9.29 -22.40 -0.95
CA GLY A 12 10.49 -22.40 -0.11
C GLY A 12 11.60 -21.45 -0.58
N ASP A 13 11.75 -21.25 -1.89
CA ASP A 13 12.73 -20.33 -2.47
C ASP A 13 12.45 -18.84 -2.16
N PHE A 14 11.23 -18.50 -1.74
CA PHE A 14 10.82 -17.14 -1.35
C PHE A 14 10.82 -16.92 0.17
N GLU A 15 11.33 -17.84 0.97
CA GLU A 15 11.26 -17.72 2.43
C GLU A 15 11.90 -16.44 2.97
N GLU A 16 13.06 -16.05 2.45
CA GLU A 16 13.71 -14.78 2.82
C GLU A 16 12.91 -13.56 2.34
N THR A 17 12.24 -13.68 1.20
CA THR A 17 11.32 -12.68 0.67
C THR A 17 10.09 -12.51 1.57
N PHE A 18 9.54 -13.61 2.09
CA PHE A 18 8.40 -13.58 3.00
C PHE A 18 8.76 -12.97 4.35
N LYS A 19 9.90 -13.35 4.93
CA LYS A 19 10.40 -12.72 6.17
C LYS A 19 10.58 -11.22 6.03
N LEU A 20 10.99 -10.77 4.84
CA LEU A 20 11.15 -9.36 4.53
C LEU A 20 9.81 -8.62 4.57
N ILE A 21 8.78 -9.19 3.93
CA ILE A 21 7.42 -8.64 3.94
C ILE A 21 6.85 -8.63 5.36
N GLU A 22 7.06 -9.71 6.12
CA GLU A 22 6.66 -9.81 7.53
C GLU A 22 7.34 -8.75 8.40
N SER A 23 8.62 -8.46 8.17
CA SER A 23 9.33 -7.40 8.91
C SER A 23 8.76 -6.00 8.68
N VAL A 24 8.08 -5.80 7.56
CA VAL A 24 7.47 -4.52 7.17
C VAL A 24 6.01 -4.45 7.63
N MET A 25 5.24 -5.51 7.41
CA MET A 25 3.79 -5.51 7.63
C MET A 25 3.39 -6.07 9.00
N GLY A 26 4.27 -6.80 9.66
CA GLY A 26 4.00 -7.58 10.87
C GLY A 26 3.45 -8.98 10.61
N PHE A 27 3.15 -9.32 9.35
CA PHE A 27 2.61 -10.60 8.90
C PHE A 27 2.82 -10.78 7.40
N LEU A 28 2.59 -11.99 6.88
CA LEU A 28 2.63 -12.29 5.44
C LEU A 28 1.22 -12.23 4.84
N PRO A 29 0.90 -11.27 3.97
CA PRO A 29 -0.41 -11.23 3.31
C PRO A 29 -0.61 -12.47 2.44
N ASN A 30 -1.77 -13.11 2.54
CA ASN A 30 -2.18 -14.24 1.70
C ASN A 30 -2.09 -13.89 0.21
N SER A 31 -2.39 -12.65 -0.17
CA SER A 31 -2.22 -12.12 -1.53
C SER A 31 -0.82 -12.35 -2.12
N THR A 32 0.21 -12.30 -1.27
CA THR A 32 1.61 -12.55 -1.66
C THR A 32 1.78 -13.97 -2.16
N LEU A 33 1.15 -14.96 -1.51
CA LEU A 33 1.22 -16.37 -1.87
C LEU A 33 0.58 -16.63 -3.25
N TYR A 34 -0.46 -15.88 -3.61
CA TYR A 34 -1.02 -15.93 -4.96
C TYR A 34 -0.04 -15.37 -5.99
N MET A 35 0.64 -14.25 -5.70
CA MET A 35 1.66 -13.70 -6.61
C MET A 35 2.87 -14.64 -6.73
N SER A 36 3.23 -15.38 -5.68
CA SER A 36 4.35 -16.34 -5.68
C SER A 36 4.21 -17.48 -6.69
N GLN A 37 3.00 -17.73 -7.21
CA GLN A 37 2.81 -18.67 -8.32
C GLN A 37 3.49 -18.20 -9.62
N ASP A 38 3.76 -16.90 -9.75
CA ASP A 38 4.61 -16.33 -10.78
C ASP A 38 5.78 -15.55 -10.13
N PRO A 39 6.96 -16.19 -10.02
CA PRO A 39 8.18 -15.56 -9.49
C PRO A 39 8.50 -14.18 -10.07
N ALA A 40 8.31 -14.00 -11.37
CA ALA A 40 8.64 -12.75 -12.05
C ALA A 40 7.65 -11.65 -11.66
N LEU A 41 6.37 -12.01 -11.50
CA LEU A 41 5.33 -11.10 -11.02
C LEU A 41 5.61 -10.64 -9.59
N LEU A 42 5.88 -11.58 -8.66
CA LEU A 42 6.19 -11.24 -7.26
C LEU A 42 7.38 -10.28 -7.17
N MET A 43 8.49 -10.62 -7.83
CA MET A 43 9.70 -9.79 -7.79
C MET A 43 9.48 -8.40 -8.38
N SER A 44 8.75 -8.30 -9.50
CA SER A 44 8.41 -7.02 -10.12
C SER A 44 7.53 -6.17 -9.22
N PHE A 45 6.51 -6.77 -8.60
CA PHE A 45 5.64 -6.08 -7.66
C PHE A 45 6.40 -5.58 -6.42
N MET A 46 7.34 -6.37 -5.90
CA MET A 46 8.18 -5.95 -4.76
C MET A 46 9.10 -4.79 -5.12
N MET A 47 9.72 -4.81 -6.30
CA MET A 47 10.54 -3.69 -6.78
C MET A 47 9.72 -2.41 -6.94
N LEU A 48 8.51 -2.52 -7.50
CA LEU A 48 7.58 -1.39 -7.60
C LEU A 48 7.17 -0.89 -6.21
N SER A 49 6.78 -1.79 -5.31
CA SER A 49 6.37 -1.45 -3.94
C SER A 49 7.49 -0.75 -3.18
N LYS A 50 8.73 -1.24 -3.29
CA LYS A 50 9.91 -0.59 -2.71
C LYS A 50 10.12 0.81 -3.29
N ALA A 51 10.01 0.97 -4.61
CA ALA A 51 10.20 2.26 -5.26
C ALA A 51 9.15 3.31 -4.83
N VAL A 52 7.91 2.88 -4.60
CA VAL A 52 6.78 3.76 -4.22
C VAL A 52 6.75 4.03 -2.72
N LEU A 53 6.82 2.99 -1.90
CA LEU A 53 6.77 3.12 -0.44
C LEU A 53 8.10 3.59 0.15
N LYS A 54 9.21 3.50 -0.60
CA LYS A 54 10.57 3.93 -0.18
C LYS A 54 10.95 3.37 1.19
N GLN A 55 10.58 2.12 1.42
CA GLN A 55 10.95 1.43 2.64
C GLN A 55 12.45 1.10 2.60
N ASP A 56 13.16 1.39 3.68
CA ASP A 56 14.58 1.05 3.87
C ASP A 56 14.73 -0.45 4.12
N VAL A 57 14.43 -1.22 3.08
CA VAL A 57 14.51 -2.67 3.11
C VAL A 57 15.87 -3.08 2.54
N LYS A 58 16.73 -3.64 3.40
CA LYS A 58 18.02 -4.21 3.00
C LYS A 58 17.81 -5.50 2.20
N ILE A 59 17.75 -5.40 0.88
CA ILE A 59 17.70 -6.56 0.00
C ILE A 59 19.12 -7.12 -0.16
N SER A 60 19.53 -8.01 0.74
CA SER A 60 20.85 -8.66 0.79
C SER A 60 21.27 -9.31 -0.54
N PHE A 61 20.31 -9.76 -1.34
CA PHE A 61 20.59 -10.38 -2.65
C PHE A 61 21.12 -9.38 -3.69
N MET A 62 20.65 -8.12 -3.70
CA MET A 62 21.09 -7.10 -4.66
C MET A 62 22.52 -6.60 -4.37
N ASP A 63 22.98 -6.66 -3.12
CA ASP A 63 24.33 -6.26 -2.75
C ASP A 63 25.39 -7.14 -3.44
N LYS A 64 25.07 -8.42 -3.70
CA LYS A 64 25.95 -9.37 -4.41
C LYS A 64 26.08 -9.12 -5.91
N ILE A 65 25.13 -8.42 -6.54
CA ILE A 65 25.12 -8.13 -7.99
C ILE A 65 25.80 -6.77 -8.28
N SER A 66 26.10 -5.98 -7.24
CA SER A 66 26.28 -4.52 -7.36
C SER A 66 27.60 -3.99 -7.93
N ASN A 67 28.61 -4.82 -8.23
CA ASN A 67 29.92 -4.30 -8.64
C ASN A 67 30.19 -4.19 -10.15
N SER A 68 29.29 -4.66 -11.03
CA SER A 68 29.63 -4.78 -12.46
C SER A 68 28.87 -3.87 -13.44
N PHE A 69 27.87 -3.09 -13.01
CA PHE A 69 27.10 -2.25 -13.95
C PHE A 69 26.84 -0.83 -13.41
N LYS A 70 27.34 0.18 -14.15
CA LYS A 70 27.17 1.61 -13.86
C LYS A 70 25.70 2.02 -13.69
N PHE A 71 24.80 1.37 -14.43
CA PHE A 71 23.35 1.53 -14.34
C PHE A 71 22.77 1.10 -12.98
N LEU A 72 23.23 -0.04 -12.45
CA LEU A 72 22.80 -0.55 -11.14
C LEU A 72 23.27 0.37 -10.00
N LYS A 73 24.48 0.95 -10.12
CA LYS A 73 24.99 1.97 -9.18
C LYS A 73 24.12 3.23 -9.18
N THR A 74 23.70 3.72 -10.34
CA THR A 74 22.80 4.89 -10.45
C THR A 74 21.42 4.61 -9.83
N MET A 75 20.86 3.41 -10.05
CA MET A 75 19.60 2.98 -9.44
C MET A 75 19.72 2.96 -7.90
N MET A 76 20.76 2.31 -7.35
CA MET A 76 21.01 2.26 -5.91
C MET A 76 21.32 3.64 -5.29
N GLN A 77 21.95 4.54 -6.04
CA GLN A 77 22.18 5.92 -5.62
C GLN A 77 20.90 6.76 -5.57
N SER A 78 19.97 6.53 -6.51
CA SER A 78 18.65 7.18 -6.50
C SER A 78 17.78 6.71 -5.33
N ASP A 79 17.94 5.46 -4.88
CA ASP A 79 17.31 4.92 -3.68
C ASP A 79 17.83 5.55 -2.38
N ARG A 80 19.02 6.18 -2.39
CA ARG A 80 19.54 6.93 -1.24
C ARG A 80 19.01 8.36 -1.13
N GLN A 81 18.22 8.83 -2.10
CA GLN A 81 17.62 10.15 -2.00
C GLN A 81 16.53 10.09 -0.92
N LYS A 82 16.76 10.82 0.18
CA LYS A 82 15.81 10.89 1.32
C LYS A 82 14.41 11.16 0.80
N ASP A 83 13.49 10.25 1.11
CA ASP A 83 12.10 10.42 0.73
C ASP A 83 11.53 11.64 1.46
N SER A 84 10.97 12.55 0.68
CA SER A 84 10.39 13.79 1.21
C SER A 84 8.95 13.58 1.67
N LEU A 85 8.23 12.58 1.15
CA LEU A 85 6.82 12.34 1.48
C LEU A 85 6.69 11.50 2.76
N PRO A 86 6.18 12.07 3.87
CA PRO A 86 6.01 11.31 5.12
C PRO A 86 5.11 10.09 4.96
N MET A 87 5.47 8.99 5.62
CA MET A 87 4.77 7.71 5.56
C MET A 87 3.28 7.83 5.94
N LYS A 88 2.94 8.78 6.82
CA LYS A 88 1.56 9.12 7.19
C LYS A 88 0.67 9.37 5.98
N TYR A 89 1.12 10.19 5.03
CA TYR A 89 0.30 10.53 3.87
C TYR A 89 0.21 9.39 2.85
N LYS A 90 1.25 8.54 2.78
CA LYS A 90 1.21 7.32 1.96
C LYS A 90 0.14 6.35 2.45
N TRP A 91 0.10 6.07 3.74
CA TRP A 91 -0.92 5.16 4.28
C TRP A 91 -2.31 5.79 4.30
N LEU A 92 -2.42 7.09 4.52
CA LEU A 92 -3.69 7.80 4.45
C LEU A 92 -4.30 7.74 3.03
N ILE A 93 -3.51 8.02 1.98
CA ILE A 93 -4.01 7.95 0.61
C ILE A 93 -4.26 6.51 0.16
N ALA A 94 -3.44 5.56 0.59
CA ALA A 94 -3.62 4.13 0.31
C ALA A 94 -4.92 3.60 0.90
N TYR A 95 -5.23 3.98 2.15
CA TYR A 95 -6.49 3.64 2.80
C TYR A 95 -7.67 4.29 2.07
N ALA A 96 -7.62 5.61 1.84
CA ALA A 96 -8.68 6.35 1.16
C ALA A 96 -8.99 5.79 -0.25
N SER A 97 -7.96 5.48 -1.05
CA SER A 97 -8.16 4.91 -2.39
C SER A 97 -8.69 3.48 -2.34
N SER A 98 -8.18 2.65 -1.43
CA SER A 98 -8.67 1.27 -1.25
C SER A 98 -10.11 1.21 -0.76
N HIS A 99 -10.48 2.20 0.06
CA HIS A 99 -11.83 2.39 0.55
C HIS A 99 -12.78 2.79 -0.60
N ALA A 100 -12.42 3.81 -1.38
CA ALA A 100 -13.20 4.23 -2.54
C ALA A 100 -13.33 3.15 -3.64
N ALA A 101 -12.31 2.29 -3.78
CA ALA A 101 -12.35 1.15 -4.70
C ALA A 101 -13.19 -0.03 -4.20
N GLY A 102 -13.68 0.00 -2.95
CA GLY A 102 -14.45 -1.10 -2.36
C GLY A 102 -13.65 -2.38 -2.08
N CYS A 103 -12.32 -2.33 -2.05
CA CYS A 103 -11.49 -3.52 -1.76
C CYS A 103 -11.41 -3.79 -0.25
N PHE A 104 -12.31 -4.61 0.30
CA PHE A 104 -12.33 -4.92 1.73
C PHE A 104 -11.00 -5.49 2.26
N TYR A 105 -10.40 -6.45 1.55
CA TYR A 105 -9.08 -7.00 1.90
C TYR A 105 -8.03 -5.90 2.04
N CYS A 106 -7.96 -5.00 1.06
CA CYS A 106 -7.02 -3.89 1.04
C CYS A 106 -7.29 -2.86 2.13
N GLN A 107 -8.57 -2.61 2.47
CA GLN A 107 -8.95 -1.70 3.56
C GLN A 107 -8.43 -2.20 4.92
N GLN A 108 -8.52 -3.51 5.19
CA GLN A 108 -7.97 -4.07 6.44
C GLN A 108 -6.45 -3.91 6.51
N HIS A 109 -5.73 -4.21 5.44
CA HIS A 109 -4.27 -4.10 5.40
C HIS A 109 -3.79 -2.66 5.51
N THR A 110 -4.40 -1.75 4.74
CA THR A 110 -3.99 -0.34 4.74
C THR A 110 -4.34 0.36 6.05
N SER A 111 -5.49 0.05 6.66
CA SER A 111 -5.83 0.58 7.99
C SER A 111 -4.91 0.02 9.07
N HIS A 112 -4.52 -1.25 9.01
CA HIS A 112 -3.54 -1.82 9.94
C HIS A 112 -2.19 -1.09 9.84
N SER A 113 -1.65 -0.94 8.63
CA SER A 113 -0.38 -0.22 8.44
C SER A 113 -0.48 1.27 8.80
N ALA A 114 -1.63 1.91 8.59
CA ALA A 114 -1.90 3.28 9.04
C ALA A 114 -1.89 3.40 10.58
N LYS A 115 -2.42 2.42 11.31
CA LYS A 115 -2.41 2.41 12.77
C LYS A 115 -1.01 2.20 13.34
N GLN A 116 -0.20 1.34 12.72
CA GLN A 116 1.19 1.10 13.14
C GLN A 116 2.06 2.36 13.15
N ILE A 117 1.70 3.37 12.34
CA ILE A 117 2.40 4.67 12.26
C ILE A 117 1.63 5.82 12.93
N GLY A 118 0.58 5.51 13.71
CA GLY A 118 -0.10 6.44 14.60
C GLY A 118 -1.33 7.15 14.04
N ILE A 119 -1.91 6.69 12.92
CA ILE A 119 -3.25 7.13 12.50
C ILE A 119 -4.28 6.42 13.37
N SER A 120 -5.16 7.17 14.05
CA SER A 120 -6.06 6.59 15.05
C SER A 120 -7.22 5.81 14.44
N ASP A 121 -7.88 4.97 15.23
CA ASP A 121 -9.09 4.26 14.82
C ASP A 121 -10.22 5.21 14.42
N GLU A 122 -10.35 6.34 15.13
CA GLU A 122 -11.32 7.38 14.85
C GLU A 122 -11.03 8.09 13.52
N GLN A 123 -9.76 8.34 13.20
CA GLN A 123 -9.39 8.85 11.88
C GLN A 123 -9.77 7.84 10.78
N ILE A 124 -9.48 6.56 10.98
CA ILE A 124 -9.83 5.51 10.01
C ILE A 124 -11.35 5.45 9.79
N SER A 125 -12.15 5.52 10.86
CA SER A 125 -13.61 5.43 10.75
C SER A 125 -14.26 6.66 10.10
N GLU A 126 -13.66 7.85 10.25
CA GLU A 126 -14.18 9.11 9.69
C GLU A 126 -13.70 9.43 8.27
N ILE A 127 -13.00 8.50 7.59
CA ILE A 127 -12.39 8.76 6.28
C ILE A 127 -13.39 9.21 5.20
N PHE A 128 -14.65 8.77 5.26
CA PHE A 128 -15.69 9.17 4.29
C PHE A 128 -16.35 10.51 4.63
N THR A 129 -16.31 10.90 5.90
CA THR A 129 -16.84 12.18 6.40
C THR A 129 -15.72 13.21 6.62
N PHE A 130 -14.55 12.96 6.02
CA PHE A 130 -13.31 13.70 6.27
C PHE A 130 -13.44 15.21 6.06
N GLN A 131 -14.31 15.67 5.14
CA GLN A 131 -14.49 17.11 4.89
C GLN A 131 -14.95 17.84 6.16
N ASN A 132 -15.83 17.21 6.94
CA ASN A 132 -16.43 17.80 8.14
C ASN A 132 -15.74 17.35 9.44
N SER A 133 -14.83 16.39 9.36
CA SER A 133 -14.10 15.88 10.53
C SER A 133 -13.07 16.90 11.03
N GLN A 134 -12.99 17.03 12.35
CA GLN A 134 -11.95 17.81 13.03
C GLN A 134 -10.68 16.99 13.30
N LEU A 135 -10.71 15.68 13.01
CA LEU A 135 -9.57 14.77 13.20
C LEU A 135 -8.52 14.90 12.09
N PHE A 136 -8.84 15.62 11.02
CA PHE A 136 -7.94 15.85 9.89
C PHE A 136 -7.63 17.33 9.72
N THR A 137 -6.35 17.62 9.55
CA THR A 137 -5.85 18.91 9.04
C THR A 137 -6.26 19.11 7.58
N GLU A 138 -6.29 20.34 7.11
CA GLU A 138 -6.60 20.63 5.69
C GLU A 138 -5.61 19.96 4.73
N LYS A 139 -4.33 19.84 5.13
CA LYS A 139 -3.30 19.08 4.41
C LYS A 139 -3.68 17.60 4.27
N GLU A 140 -4.23 16.98 5.31
CA GLU A 140 -4.69 15.58 5.27
C GLU A 140 -5.98 15.43 4.46
N LYS A 141 -6.93 16.36 4.59
CA LYS A 141 -8.16 16.36 3.78
C LYS A 141 -7.85 16.44 2.29
N ALA A 142 -6.86 17.23 1.87
CA ALA A 142 -6.41 17.28 0.48
C ALA A 142 -5.90 15.91 -0.03
N VAL A 143 -5.15 15.19 0.82
CA VAL A 143 -4.66 13.83 0.52
C VAL A 143 -5.80 12.83 0.41
N ILE A 144 -6.75 12.86 1.36
CA ILE A 144 -7.92 11.97 1.38
C ILE A 144 -8.80 12.24 0.16
N ALA A 145 -9.06 13.50 -0.17
CA ALA A 145 -9.86 13.90 -1.33
C ALA A 145 -9.28 13.34 -2.64
N LEU A 146 -7.97 13.48 -2.86
CA LEU A 146 -7.33 12.86 -4.02
C LEU A 146 -7.46 11.34 -3.98
N GLY A 147 -7.20 10.71 -2.84
CA GLY A 147 -7.28 9.25 -2.67
C GLY A 147 -8.65 8.70 -3.04
N ILE A 148 -9.73 9.30 -2.53
CA ILE A 148 -11.11 8.91 -2.83
C ILE A 148 -11.41 9.10 -4.31
N ALA A 149 -11.11 10.28 -4.86
CA ALA A 149 -11.40 10.58 -6.25
C ALA A 149 -10.65 9.67 -7.23
N ALA A 150 -9.36 9.43 -6.98
CA ALA A 150 -8.51 8.60 -7.82
C ALA A 150 -8.75 7.10 -7.64
N GLY A 151 -9.22 6.65 -6.47
CA GLY A 151 -9.63 5.27 -6.20
C GLY A 151 -11.02 4.91 -6.73
N SER A 152 -11.83 5.91 -7.10
CA SER A 152 -13.17 5.70 -7.66
C SER A 152 -13.12 5.10 -9.07
N VAL A 153 -14.18 4.37 -9.44
CA VAL A 153 -14.40 3.85 -10.80
C VAL A 153 -15.77 4.34 -11.30
N PRO A 154 -15.83 5.26 -12.28
CA PRO A 154 -14.71 5.86 -13.00
C PRO A 154 -13.86 6.79 -12.12
N ASN A 155 -12.61 7.02 -12.54
CA ASN A 155 -11.72 7.94 -11.84
C ASN A 155 -12.34 9.35 -11.80
N ALA A 156 -12.56 9.87 -10.60
CA ALA A 156 -13.29 11.11 -10.35
C ALA A 156 -12.34 12.31 -10.10
N THR A 157 -11.05 12.20 -10.43
CA THR A 157 -10.10 13.29 -10.22
C THR A 157 -10.41 14.50 -11.10
N SER A 158 -10.34 15.69 -10.52
CA SER A 158 -10.39 16.97 -11.21
C SER A 158 -9.10 17.77 -10.97
N LYS A 159 -8.91 18.85 -11.75
CA LYS A 159 -7.81 19.80 -11.55
C LYS A 159 -7.80 20.41 -10.14
N GLN A 160 -8.96 20.55 -9.51
CA GLN A 160 -9.08 21.17 -8.18
C GLN A 160 -8.33 20.37 -7.11
N HIS A 161 -8.30 19.03 -7.19
CA HIS A 161 -7.54 18.22 -6.23
C HIS A 161 -6.05 18.55 -6.28
N PHE A 162 -5.50 18.77 -7.47
CA PHE A 162 -4.09 19.10 -7.65
C PHE A 162 -3.78 20.54 -7.25
N VAL A 163 -4.69 21.48 -7.53
CA VAL A 163 -4.58 22.87 -7.04
C VAL A 163 -4.55 22.90 -5.51
N GLU A 164 -5.42 22.13 -4.85
CA GLU A 164 -5.45 22.08 -3.39
C GLU A 164 -4.18 21.45 -2.80
N LEU A 165 -3.72 20.33 -3.37
CA LEU A 165 -2.48 19.69 -2.92
C LEU A 165 -1.25 20.58 -3.07
N ALA A 166 -1.20 21.45 -4.10
CA ALA A 166 -0.11 22.37 -4.32
C ALA A 166 0.06 23.42 -3.21
N ASN A 167 -0.95 23.62 -2.35
CA ASN A 167 -0.83 24.45 -1.15
C ASN A 167 0.07 23.82 -0.08
N TYR A 168 0.27 22.50 -0.12
CA TYR A 168 0.86 21.72 0.99
C TYR A 168 2.02 20.81 0.61
N PHE A 169 2.14 20.47 -0.67
CA PHE A 169 3.07 19.49 -1.21
C PHE A 169 3.77 20.01 -2.45
N THR A 170 5.04 19.65 -2.59
CA THR A 170 5.80 19.85 -3.83
C THR A 170 5.29 18.94 -4.94
N GLU A 171 5.58 19.27 -6.20
CA GLU A 171 5.23 18.41 -7.35
C GLU A 171 5.74 16.97 -7.19
N LYS A 172 6.95 16.80 -6.63
CA LYS A 172 7.55 15.49 -6.36
C LYS A 172 6.74 14.69 -5.33
N GLU A 173 6.26 15.33 -4.28
CA GLU A 173 5.43 14.69 -3.26
C GLU A 173 4.04 14.34 -3.79
N ILE A 174 3.44 15.21 -4.61
CA ILE A 174 2.17 14.93 -5.30
C ILE A 174 2.31 13.73 -6.23
N LEU A 175 3.41 13.64 -6.99
CA LEU A 175 3.72 12.46 -7.80
C LEU A 175 3.84 11.20 -6.92
N GLY A 176 4.44 11.33 -5.73
CA GLY A 176 4.51 10.26 -4.74
C GLY A 176 3.13 9.78 -4.29
N LEU A 177 2.21 10.70 -4.01
CA LEU A 177 0.82 10.37 -3.66
C LEU A 177 0.13 9.60 -4.79
N VAL A 178 0.25 10.08 -6.03
CA VAL A 178 -0.32 9.41 -7.22
C VAL A 178 0.29 8.02 -7.41
N ALA A 179 1.60 7.86 -7.21
CA ALA A 179 2.28 6.57 -7.31
C ALA A 179 1.77 5.56 -6.27
N VAL A 180 1.52 6.01 -5.03
CA VAL A 180 0.87 5.19 -4.00
C VAL A 180 -0.54 4.79 -4.45
N THR A 181 -1.36 5.73 -4.91
CA THR A 181 -2.70 5.40 -5.40
C THR A 181 -2.68 4.41 -6.56
N ALA A 182 -1.74 4.51 -7.50
CA ALA A 182 -1.61 3.56 -8.61
C ALA A 182 -1.18 2.16 -8.14
N LEU A 183 -0.23 2.07 -7.21
CA LEU A 183 0.17 0.82 -6.57
C LEU A 183 -1.03 0.15 -5.87
N PHE A 184 -1.81 0.92 -5.12
CA PHE A 184 -3.02 0.40 -4.48
C PHE A 184 -4.11 0.09 -5.49
N GLY A 185 -4.23 0.81 -6.61
CA GLY A 185 -5.13 0.45 -7.70
C GLY A 185 -4.82 -0.92 -8.32
N PHE A 186 -3.54 -1.29 -8.43
CA PHE A 186 -3.14 -2.66 -8.77
C PHE A 186 -3.60 -3.65 -7.70
N LEU A 187 -3.27 -3.40 -6.43
CA LEU A 187 -3.64 -4.27 -5.31
C LEU A 187 -5.15 -4.40 -5.13
N ASN A 188 -5.91 -3.32 -5.34
CA ASN A 188 -7.36 -3.31 -5.21
C ASN A 188 -7.98 -4.23 -6.25
N ARG A 189 -7.57 -4.10 -7.53
CA ARG A 189 -8.06 -5.00 -8.59
C ARG A 189 -7.62 -6.43 -8.38
N TRP A 190 -6.35 -6.63 -8.00
CA TRP A 190 -5.80 -7.96 -7.73
C TRP A 190 -6.58 -8.67 -6.62
N ASN A 191 -6.73 -8.02 -5.47
CA ASN A 191 -7.34 -8.64 -4.30
C ASN A 191 -8.87 -8.71 -4.37
N SER A 192 -9.56 -7.72 -4.96
CA SER A 192 -11.01 -7.81 -5.12
C SER A 192 -11.41 -8.88 -6.14
N THR A 193 -10.57 -9.15 -7.14
CA THR A 193 -10.82 -10.19 -8.15
C THR A 193 -10.47 -11.59 -7.63
N LEU A 194 -9.34 -11.74 -6.94
CA LEU A 194 -8.90 -13.03 -6.39
C LEU A 194 -9.64 -13.43 -5.11
N ASN A 195 -10.10 -12.44 -4.35
CA ASN A 195 -10.76 -12.61 -3.06
C ASN A 195 -10.01 -13.56 -2.10
N PRO A 196 -8.71 -13.31 -1.82
CA PRO A 196 -7.98 -14.12 -0.87
C PRO A 196 -8.63 -14.03 0.52
N PRO A 197 -8.58 -15.10 1.33
CA PRO A 197 -9.06 -15.01 2.71
C PRO A 197 -8.24 -13.97 3.49
N LEU A 198 -8.91 -13.26 4.39
CA LEU A 198 -8.23 -12.39 5.34
C LEU A 198 -7.37 -13.21 6.30
N GLU A 199 -6.28 -12.62 6.74
CA GLU A 199 -5.34 -13.17 7.71
C GLU A 199 -5.99 -13.22 9.09
N ASP A 200 -5.55 -14.20 9.89
CA ASP A 200 -6.14 -14.46 11.21
C ASP A 200 -6.11 -13.25 12.15
N ILE A 201 -5.12 -12.38 11.99
CA ILE A 201 -4.99 -11.14 12.76
C ILE A 201 -6.18 -10.18 12.55
N PHE A 202 -6.92 -10.31 11.45
CA PHE A 202 -8.11 -9.50 11.15
C PHE A 202 -9.41 -10.21 11.51
N THR A 203 -9.39 -11.53 11.71
CA THR A 203 -10.58 -12.34 12.00
C THR A 203 -10.72 -12.67 13.48
N ALA A 204 -9.63 -12.67 14.25
CA ALA A 204 -9.62 -13.00 15.69
C ALA A 204 -10.41 -12.02 16.58
N HIS A 205 -10.80 -10.84 16.07
CA HIS A 205 -11.66 -9.88 16.78
C HIS A 205 -13.14 -9.95 16.41
N ASN A 206 -13.55 -10.81 15.47
CA ASN A 206 -14.96 -10.99 15.11
C ASN A 206 -15.57 -12.18 15.86
N SER A 207 -15.88 -11.97 17.14
CA SER A 207 -17.02 -12.69 17.75
C SER A 207 -18.30 -12.25 17.01
N PRO A 208 -19.25 -13.16 16.72
CA PRO A 208 -20.38 -12.86 15.86
C PRO A 208 -21.42 -12.03 16.61
N THR A 209 -21.33 -10.71 16.52
CA THR A 209 -22.47 -9.83 16.77
C THR A 209 -22.53 -8.80 15.66
N HIS A 210 -23.58 -8.94 14.84
CA HIS A 210 -24.08 -8.03 13.80
C HIS A 210 -23.78 -8.48 12.36
N ALA A 211 -24.58 -9.44 11.91
CA ALA A 211 -25.14 -9.38 10.55
C ALA A 211 -26.54 -8.72 10.64
N PRO A 212 -26.96 -7.93 9.65
CA PRO A 212 -28.35 -7.50 9.51
C PRO A 212 -29.29 -8.69 9.22
#